data_AF-A0A3N5J3K7-F1
#
_entry.id   AF-A0A3N5J3K7-F1
#
_cell.length_a   1.000
_cell.length_b   1.000
_cell.length_c   1.000
_cell.angle_alpha   90.00
_cell.angle_beta   90.00
_cell.angle_gamma   90.00
#
_symmetry.space_group_name_H-M   'P 1'
#
loop_
_entity.id
_entity.type
_entity.pdbx_description
1 polymer ?
#
loop_
_entity_poly.entity_id
_entity_poly.type
_entity_poly.pdbx_seq_one_letter_code
_entity_poly.pdbx_strand_id
1 'polypeptide(L)'
;MIYNDVNRRAAPAGLLPRLLAGLLLCLGPVPAARAAGVDLSCASHTVLGKIQVAERYKEYDVVLHNRCPGPLYWSMCIERIDPQSHEIVEVHTPSGFLEAEQKSRVNLQMKKGPERMAFRKRFQEFYVNVGYAIDAAATASCVAGGCEAERSEARARSDANLKAWEEAEAALSARLTSECPQSGWGKTEQAEACEAGIREAAREQLEGFAQSDAELRKELQEGGPERCRLHGGDLVP
;
A
#
# COMPACT_ATOMS: atom_id res chain seq x y z
N MET A 1 20.37 -31.43 -44.11
CA MET A 1 20.64 -32.87 -43.88
C MET A 1 19.31 -33.51 -43.49
N ILE A 2 18.48 -33.96 -44.44
CA ILE A 2 18.46 -35.28 -45.11
C ILE A 2 18.69 -36.47 -44.17
N TYR A 3 17.62 -37.22 -43.88
CA TYR A 3 17.38 -38.67 -44.13
C TYR A 3 16.25 -39.16 -43.18
N ASN A 4 15.02 -39.38 -43.67
CA ASN A 4 14.42 -40.63 -44.19
C ASN A 4 14.29 -41.74 -43.12
N ASP A 5 13.09 -42.14 -42.69
CA ASP A 5 12.06 -42.97 -43.37
C ASP A 5 12.27 -44.49 -43.09
N VAL A 6 11.16 -45.23 -43.13
CA VAL A 6 11.03 -46.64 -43.55
C VAL A 6 10.51 -47.69 -42.54
N ASN A 7 9.29 -48.17 -42.90
CA ASN A 7 8.66 -49.51 -42.80
C ASN A 7 7.98 -50.00 -41.51
N ARG A 8 6.65 -50.18 -41.49
CA ARG A 8 5.81 -51.28 -42.07
C ARG A 8 6.07 -52.66 -41.45
N ARG A 9 5.03 -53.24 -40.84
CA ARG A 9 4.55 -54.61 -41.10
C ARG A 9 3.13 -54.85 -40.55
N ALA A 10 2.41 -55.68 -41.29
CA ALA A 10 0.99 -55.97 -41.18
C ALA A 10 0.65 -57.07 -40.15
N ALA A 11 -0.66 -57.21 -39.90
CA ALA A 11 -1.35 -58.11 -38.97
C ALA A 11 -1.12 -59.62 -39.19
N PRO A 12 -1.71 -60.46 -38.32
CA PRO A 12 -2.89 -61.18 -38.81
C PRO A 12 -4.08 -61.22 -37.83
N ALA A 13 -5.25 -61.44 -38.42
CA ALA A 13 -6.52 -61.70 -37.78
C ALA A 13 -6.58 -63.10 -37.14
N GLY A 14 -7.26 -63.21 -36.00
CA GLY A 14 -7.57 -64.47 -35.34
C GLY A 14 -8.79 -64.34 -34.43
N LEU A 15 -9.95 -64.74 -34.98
CA LEU A 15 -11.10 -65.43 -34.36
C LEU A 15 -11.46 -65.16 -32.87
N LEU A 16 -12.61 -64.48 -32.69
CA LEU A 16 -13.57 -64.55 -31.57
C LEU A 16 -13.97 -66.01 -31.21
N PRO A 17 -14.46 -66.34 -29.99
CA PRO A 17 -15.68 -65.70 -29.46
C PRO A 17 -15.91 -65.62 -27.93
N ARG A 18 -16.80 -64.66 -27.60
CA ARG A 18 -17.89 -64.70 -26.59
C ARG A 18 -17.59 -64.51 -25.09
N LEU A 19 -18.42 -63.59 -24.56
CA LEU A 19 -18.98 -63.48 -23.21
C LEU A 19 -18.11 -62.82 -22.13
N LEU A 20 -18.30 -61.50 -21.98
CA LEU A 20 -18.48 -60.85 -20.68
C LEU A 20 -19.13 -59.49 -20.92
N ALA A 21 -20.47 -59.49 -20.91
CA ALA A 21 -21.26 -58.28 -20.72
C ALA A 21 -21.16 -57.92 -19.23
N GLY A 22 -20.39 -56.88 -18.91
CA GLY A 22 -20.21 -56.36 -17.56
C GLY A 22 -20.23 -54.85 -17.58
N LEU A 23 -21.34 -54.27 -17.09
CA LEU A 23 -21.58 -52.87 -16.71
C LEU A 23 -20.62 -51.80 -17.28
N LEU A 24 -21.03 -51.14 -18.37
CA LEU A 24 -20.67 -49.73 -18.56
C LEU A 24 -21.48 -48.89 -17.56
N LEU A 25 -20.88 -48.58 -16.41
CA LEU A 25 -21.28 -47.44 -15.60
C LEU A 25 -21.08 -46.19 -16.45
N CYS A 26 -22.18 -45.55 -16.83
CA CYS A 26 -22.20 -44.25 -17.44
C CYS A 26 -21.53 -43.24 -16.50
N LEU A 27 -20.25 -42.96 -16.72
CA LEU A 27 -19.59 -41.76 -16.22
C LEU A 27 -20.16 -40.58 -17.02
N GLY A 28 -21.39 -40.19 -16.69
CA GLY A 28 -21.89 -38.88 -17.10
C GLY A 28 -20.94 -37.80 -16.59
N PRO A 29 -20.80 -36.67 -17.30
CA PRO A 29 -19.98 -35.57 -16.81
C PRO A 29 -20.49 -35.20 -15.41
N VAL A 30 -19.65 -35.39 -14.41
CA VAL A 30 -19.91 -34.86 -13.06
C VAL A 30 -20.13 -33.37 -13.27
N PRO A 31 -21.30 -32.81 -12.91
CA PRO A 31 -21.47 -31.37 -13.00
C PRO A 31 -20.35 -30.75 -12.18
N ALA A 32 -19.53 -29.91 -12.81
CA ALA A 32 -18.54 -29.12 -12.10
C ALA A 32 -19.31 -28.43 -10.98
N ALA A 33 -19.08 -28.88 -9.74
CA ALA A 33 -19.56 -28.17 -8.59
C ALA A 33 -18.96 -26.77 -8.75
N ARG A 34 -19.80 -25.78 -9.08
CA ARG A 34 -19.43 -24.38 -8.89
C ARG A 34 -19.00 -24.34 -7.44
N ALA A 35 -17.71 -24.14 -7.21
CA ALA A 35 -17.15 -24.05 -5.87
C ALA A 35 -18.05 -23.09 -5.11
N ALA A 36 -18.81 -23.63 -4.16
CA ALA A 36 -19.50 -22.82 -3.18
C ALA A 36 -18.44 -21.87 -2.62
N GLY A 37 -18.76 -20.57 -2.55
CA GLY A 37 -17.82 -19.53 -2.14
C GLY A 37 -17.05 -20.02 -0.91
N VAL A 38 -15.79 -20.37 -1.13
CA VAL A 38 -14.94 -20.92 -0.08
C VAL A 38 -14.79 -19.81 0.96
N ASP A 39 -15.13 -20.11 2.20
CA ASP A 39 -14.89 -19.17 3.29
C ASP A 39 -13.38 -19.06 3.51
N LEU A 40 -12.84 -17.88 3.20
CA LEU A 40 -11.42 -17.54 3.33
C LEU A 40 -11.16 -16.62 4.53
N SER A 41 -12.11 -16.54 5.47
CA SER A 41 -11.98 -15.74 6.70
C SER A 41 -10.82 -16.18 7.61
N CYS A 42 -10.32 -17.40 7.43
CA CYS A 42 -9.11 -17.93 8.05
C CYS A 42 -7.79 -17.35 7.47
N ALA A 43 -7.84 -16.68 6.31
CA ALA A 43 -6.72 -15.95 5.75
C ALA A 43 -6.79 -14.48 6.17
N SER A 44 -5.65 -13.90 6.54
CA SER A 44 -5.59 -12.49 6.92
C SER A 44 -4.31 -11.83 6.46
N HIS A 45 -4.34 -10.50 6.39
CA HIS A 45 -3.13 -9.70 6.23
C HIS A 45 -3.07 -8.59 7.27
N THR A 46 -1.86 -8.11 7.54
CA THR A 46 -1.62 -6.95 8.40
C THR A 46 -0.45 -6.16 7.85
N VAL A 47 -0.56 -4.84 7.88
CA VAL A 47 0.52 -3.94 7.50
C VAL A 47 1.21 -3.44 8.75
N LEU A 48 2.51 -3.67 8.86
CA LEU A 48 3.33 -3.28 9.99
C LEU A 48 4.34 -2.22 9.55
N GLY A 49 4.31 -1.06 10.18
CA GLY A 49 5.38 -0.07 10.04
C GLY A 49 6.64 -0.54 10.75
N LYS A 50 7.80 -0.40 10.10
CA LYS A 50 9.11 -0.66 10.71
C LYS A 50 9.81 0.63 11.13
N ILE A 51 10.94 0.44 11.83
CA ILE A 51 11.92 1.49 12.13
C ILE A 51 12.46 2.04 10.80
N GLN A 52 12.62 3.35 10.74
CA GLN A 52 13.21 4.04 9.61
C GLN A 52 14.66 3.54 9.38
N VAL A 53 14.90 2.98 8.20
CA VAL A 53 16.22 2.40 7.85
C VAL A 53 17.21 3.49 7.43
N ALA A 54 16.72 4.61 6.89
CA ALA A 54 17.52 5.79 6.53
C ALA A 54 16.65 7.06 6.41
N GLU A 55 17.25 8.24 6.33
CA GLU A 55 16.55 9.52 6.04
C GLU A 55 15.73 9.51 4.73
N ARG A 56 16.01 8.55 3.83
CA ARG A 56 15.44 8.47 2.48
C ARG A 56 14.25 7.51 2.34
N TYR A 57 14.14 6.51 3.22
CA TYR A 57 13.14 5.45 3.11
C TYR A 57 12.56 5.07 4.46
N LYS A 58 11.26 4.78 4.47
CA LYS A 58 10.56 4.16 5.58
C LYS A 58 10.06 2.77 5.16
N GLU A 59 10.32 1.77 5.98
CA GLU A 59 9.97 0.40 5.67
C GLU A 59 8.60 -0.01 6.25
N TYR A 60 7.90 -0.84 5.49
CA TYR A 60 6.67 -1.50 5.89
C TYR A 60 6.74 -2.98 5.53
N ASP A 61 6.08 -3.82 6.31
CA ASP A 61 5.85 -5.21 5.95
C ASP A 61 4.36 -5.46 5.80
N VAL A 62 3.97 -6.03 4.66
CA VAL A 62 2.66 -6.66 4.50
C VAL A 62 2.84 -8.12 4.88
N VAL A 63 2.30 -8.51 6.03
CA VAL A 63 2.38 -9.87 6.56
C VAL A 63 1.07 -10.59 6.24
N LEU A 64 1.18 -11.67 5.47
CA LEU A 64 0.08 -12.57 5.15
C LEU A 64 0.11 -13.75 6.12
N HIS A 65 -1.05 -14.21 6.54
CA HIS A 65 -1.20 -15.38 7.40
C HIS A 65 -2.27 -16.30 6.83
N ASN A 66 -1.92 -17.56 6.61
CA ASN A 66 -2.86 -18.60 6.22
C ASN A 66 -3.18 -19.49 7.43
N ARG A 67 -4.38 -19.39 7.98
CA ARG A 67 -4.92 -20.35 8.98
C ARG A 67 -5.98 -21.26 8.37
N CYS A 68 -6.10 -21.28 7.06
CA CYS A 68 -7.04 -22.13 6.36
C CYS A 68 -6.49 -23.56 6.26
N PRO A 69 -7.35 -24.57 6.19
CA PRO A 69 -6.94 -25.93 5.88
C PRO A 69 -6.34 -25.99 4.47
N GLY A 70 -5.04 -26.24 4.38
CA GLY A 70 -4.31 -26.40 3.12
C GLY A 70 -3.66 -25.12 2.58
N PRO A 71 -2.91 -25.23 1.47
CA PRO A 71 -2.23 -24.11 0.86
C PRO A 71 -3.21 -23.13 0.20
N LEU A 72 -2.90 -21.84 0.28
CA LEU A 72 -3.60 -20.79 -0.43
C LEU A 72 -2.71 -20.18 -1.50
N TYR A 73 -3.32 -19.82 -2.62
CA TYR A 73 -2.72 -18.82 -3.49
C TYR A 73 -3.13 -17.43 -3.01
N TRP A 74 -2.18 -16.51 -2.95
CA TRP A 74 -2.43 -15.10 -2.67
C TRP A 74 -1.94 -14.23 -3.82
N SER A 75 -2.65 -13.15 -4.05
CA SER A 75 -2.25 -12.06 -4.93
C SER A 75 -2.54 -10.75 -4.20
N MET A 76 -1.74 -9.72 -4.43
CA MET A 76 -2.02 -8.39 -3.89
C MET A 76 -1.84 -7.32 -4.96
N CYS A 77 -2.58 -6.23 -4.84
CA CYS A 77 -2.29 -4.99 -5.52
C CYS A 77 -1.85 -3.96 -4.48
N ILE A 78 -0.68 -3.37 -4.71
CA ILE A 78 -0.09 -2.33 -3.87
C ILE A 78 0.06 -1.09 -4.74
N GLU A 79 -0.65 -0.03 -4.39
CA GLU A 79 -0.60 1.24 -5.11
C GLU A 79 0.09 2.27 -4.25
N ARG A 80 1.22 2.79 -4.72
CA ARG A 80 1.95 3.86 -4.06
C ARG A 80 1.40 5.19 -4.53
N ILE A 81 1.22 6.10 -3.58
CA ILE A 81 0.57 7.39 -3.77
C ILE A 81 1.56 8.51 -3.42
N ASP A 82 1.60 9.55 -4.27
CA ASP A 82 2.24 10.81 -3.91
C ASP A 82 1.40 11.51 -2.84
N PRO A 83 1.96 11.83 -1.65
CA PRO A 83 1.18 12.37 -0.53
C PRO A 83 0.66 13.80 -0.76
N GLN A 84 0.98 14.43 -1.88
CA GLN A 84 0.55 15.79 -2.25
C GLN A 84 -0.34 15.79 -3.49
N SER A 85 0.09 15.17 -4.61
CA SER A 85 -0.78 15.11 -5.79
C SER A 85 -1.87 14.05 -5.66
N HIS A 86 -1.75 13.14 -4.70
CA HIS A 86 -2.63 11.99 -4.50
C HIS A 86 -2.69 11.05 -5.70
N GLU A 87 -1.73 11.20 -6.63
CA GLU A 87 -1.62 10.37 -7.82
C GLU A 87 -0.92 9.06 -7.51
N ILE A 88 -1.34 8.02 -8.21
CA ILE A 88 -0.68 6.72 -8.18
C ILE A 88 0.65 6.84 -8.93
N VAL A 89 1.76 6.68 -8.20
CA VAL A 89 3.11 6.78 -8.76
C VAL A 89 3.70 5.43 -9.16
N GLU A 90 3.24 4.35 -8.54
CA GLU A 90 3.74 3.00 -8.81
C GLU A 90 2.73 1.95 -8.37
N VAL A 91 2.62 0.86 -9.12
CA VAL A 91 1.77 -0.30 -8.79
C VAL A 91 2.61 -1.56 -8.73
N HIS A 92 2.51 -2.32 -7.65
CA HIS A 92 3.14 -3.62 -7.48
C HIS A 92 2.08 -4.71 -7.33
N THR A 93 2.25 -5.83 -8.03
CA THR A 93 1.30 -6.95 -7.98
C THR A 93 1.95 -8.29 -7.65
N PRO A 94 2.62 -8.43 -6.48
CA PRO A 94 3.22 -9.70 -6.10
C PRO A 94 2.14 -10.75 -5.80
N SER A 95 2.53 -12.01 -5.97
CA SER A 95 1.67 -13.17 -5.76
C SER A 95 2.49 -14.39 -5.40
N GLY A 96 1.86 -15.39 -4.79
CA GLY A 96 2.52 -16.65 -4.51
C GLY A 96 1.61 -17.65 -3.81
N PHE A 97 2.20 -18.78 -3.43
CA PHE A 97 1.55 -19.76 -2.57
C PHE A 97 1.96 -19.53 -1.11
N LEU A 98 1.06 -19.89 -0.21
CA LEU A 98 1.28 -19.86 1.24
C LEU A 98 0.69 -21.12 1.86
N GLU A 99 1.55 -21.97 2.41
CA GLU A 99 1.14 -23.21 3.08
C GLU A 99 0.30 -22.94 4.33
N ALA A 100 -0.42 -23.97 4.80
CA ALA A 100 -1.24 -23.88 6.01
C ALA A 100 -0.39 -23.54 7.24
N GLU A 101 -0.95 -22.71 8.13
CA GLU A 101 -0.32 -22.18 9.35
C GLU A 101 0.99 -21.40 9.13
N GLN A 102 1.28 -21.01 7.88
CA GLN A 102 2.47 -20.23 7.56
C GLN A 102 2.19 -18.75 7.37
N LYS A 103 3.27 -17.97 7.42
CA LYS A 103 3.28 -16.53 7.14
C LYS A 103 4.17 -16.22 5.96
N SER A 104 3.70 -15.31 5.11
CA SER A 104 4.51 -14.67 4.08
C SER A 104 4.67 -13.20 4.39
N ARG A 105 5.72 -12.58 3.86
CA ARG A 105 6.03 -11.17 4.08
C ARG A 105 6.45 -10.52 2.78
N VAL A 106 5.79 -9.44 2.43
CA VAL A 106 6.23 -8.52 1.37
C VAL A 106 6.77 -7.27 2.04
N ASN A 107 8.06 -7.02 1.86
CA ASN A 107 8.71 -5.81 2.37
C ASN A 107 8.55 -4.67 1.36
N LEU A 108 8.17 -3.49 1.86
CA LEU A 108 7.95 -2.28 1.10
C LEU A 108 8.84 -1.17 1.64
N GLN A 109 9.46 -0.42 0.74
CA GLN A 109 10.28 0.75 1.06
C GLN A 109 9.61 2.01 0.50
N MET A 110 8.94 2.78 1.36
CA MET A 110 8.33 4.05 0.97
C MET A 110 9.40 5.11 0.86
N LYS A 111 9.48 5.74 -0.32
CA LYS A 111 10.47 6.78 -0.59
C LYS A 111 10.01 8.08 0.02
N LYS A 112 10.96 8.95 0.37
CA LYS A 112 10.69 10.36 0.58
C LYS A 112 9.99 10.94 -0.66
N GLY A 113 8.95 11.72 -0.45
CA GLY A 113 8.21 12.42 -1.50
C GLY A 113 9.11 13.35 -2.31
N PRO A 114 8.68 13.75 -3.52
CA PRO A 114 9.49 14.52 -4.45
C PRO A 114 10.02 15.84 -3.86
N GLU A 115 11.17 16.30 -4.34
CA GLU A 115 11.87 17.46 -3.77
C GLU A 115 11.12 18.79 -3.88
N ARG A 116 10.09 18.88 -4.73
CA ARG A 116 9.16 20.03 -4.82
C ARG A 116 8.54 20.44 -3.47
N MET A 117 8.65 19.58 -2.46
CA MET A 117 8.28 19.81 -1.08
C MET A 117 9.32 20.66 -0.33
N ALA A 118 9.18 21.99 -0.33
CA ALA A 118 10.07 22.88 0.40
C ALA A 118 9.71 22.98 1.91
N PHE A 119 8.43 23.00 2.25
CA PHE A 119 7.99 23.30 3.61
C PHE A 119 8.00 22.09 4.56
N ARG A 120 7.36 20.96 4.19
CA ARG A 120 7.32 19.72 5.01
C ARG A 120 7.28 18.47 4.14
N LYS A 121 8.38 17.71 4.08
CA LYS A 121 8.49 16.50 3.26
C LYS A 121 7.80 15.31 3.95
N ARG A 122 7.09 14.49 3.19
CA ARG A 122 6.45 13.25 3.67
C ARG A 122 6.98 12.03 2.94
N PHE A 123 6.95 10.87 3.58
CA PHE A 123 7.12 9.60 2.87
C PHE A 123 5.89 9.31 1.99
N GLN A 124 6.10 8.54 0.92
CA GLN A 124 5.02 8.02 0.09
C GLN A 124 3.95 7.32 0.93
N GLU A 125 2.72 7.44 0.46
CA GLU A 125 1.57 6.71 0.98
C GLU A 125 1.30 5.48 0.12
N PHE A 126 0.49 4.54 0.61
CA PHE A 126 0.10 3.41 -0.21
C PHE A 126 -1.21 2.74 0.26
N TYR A 127 -1.88 2.11 -0.70
CA TYR A 127 -2.97 1.17 -0.51
C TYR A 127 -2.50 -0.27 -0.74
N VAL A 128 -3.08 -1.20 0.00
CA VAL A 128 -2.89 -2.64 -0.17
C VAL A 128 -4.25 -3.28 -0.25
N ASN A 129 -4.46 -4.10 -1.27
CA ASN A 129 -5.57 -5.03 -1.32
C ASN A 129 -5.05 -6.43 -1.62
N VAL A 130 -5.62 -7.44 -0.97
CA VAL A 130 -5.16 -8.83 -1.07
C VAL A 130 -6.33 -9.74 -1.41
N GLY A 131 -6.13 -10.59 -2.42
CA GLY A 131 -7.04 -11.68 -2.78
C GLY A 131 -6.43 -13.02 -2.43
N TYR A 132 -7.26 -13.94 -1.97
CA TYR A 132 -6.89 -15.33 -1.69
C TYR A 132 -7.75 -16.29 -2.52
N ALA A 133 -7.21 -17.47 -2.82
CA ALA A 133 -7.94 -18.54 -3.49
C ALA A 133 -7.39 -19.91 -3.08
N ILE A 134 -8.26 -20.93 -3.12
CA ILE A 134 -7.91 -22.35 -3.01
C ILE A 134 -7.97 -22.95 -4.42
N ASP A 135 -6.96 -23.75 -4.78
CA ASP A 135 -6.89 -24.51 -6.04
C ASP A 135 -6.94 -23.70 -7.35
N ALA A 136 -6.80 -22.37 -7.28
CA ALA A 136 -6.77 -21.47 -8.43
C ALA A 136 -5.88 -20.25 -8.18
N ALA A 137 -5.58 -19.50 -9.24
CA ALA A 137 -4.93 -18.20 -9.10
C ALA A 137 -5.89 -17.19 -8.46
N ALA A 138 -5.45 -16.55 -7.39
CA ALA A 138 -6.17 -15.43 -6.77
C ALA A 138 -5.96 -14.16 -7.58
N THR A 139 -6.93 -13.26 -7.51
CA THR A 139 -6.85 -11.92 -8.10
C THR A 139 -7.07 -10.86 -7.03
N ALA A 140 -6.25 -9.82 -7.03
CA ALA A 140 -6.46 -8.63 -6.21
C ALA A 140 -6.72 -7.43 -7.11
N SER A 141 -7.82 -6.72 -6.87
CA SER A 141 -8.09 -5.45 -7.56
C SER A 141 -7.38 -4.31 -6.85
N CYS A 142 -6.84 -3.39 -7.64
CA CYS A 142 -6.33 -2.12 -7.17
C CYS A 142 -7.50 -1.22 -6.76
N VAL A 143 -7.36 -0.48 -5.67
CA VAL A 143 -8.46 0.23 -4.97
C VAL A 143 -8.25 1.73 -4.85
N ALA A 144 -7.03 2.23 -5.09
CA ALA A 144 -6.66 3.62 -4.80
C ALA A 144 -7.57 4.63 -5.50
N GLY A 145 -7.89 4.42 -6.78
CA GLY A 145 -8.75 5.35 -7.52
C GLY A 145 -10.13 5.55 -6.90
N GLY A 146 -10.75 4.46 -6.39
CA GLY A 146 -12.03 4.56 -5.67
C GLY A 146 -11.85 5.17 -4.28
N CYS A 147 -10.83 4.73 -3.55
CA CYS A 147 -10.56 5.19 -2.19
C CYS A 147 -10.17 6.69 -2.12
N GLU A 148 -9.40 7.20 -3.08
CA GLU A 148 -9.04 8.62 -3.15
C GLU A 148 -10.24 9.49 -3.56
N ALA A 149 -11.14 8.99 -4.41
CA ALA A 149 -12.38 9.70 -4.73
C ALA A 149 -13.25 9.90 -3.47
N GLU A 150 -13.38 8.85 -2.64
CA GLU A 150 -14.09 8.91 -1.35
C GLU A 150 -13.41 9.84 -0.34
N ARG A 151 -12.10 10.11 -0.48
CA ARG A 151 -11.31 10.97 0.42
C ARG A 151 -11.10 12.40 -0.06
N SER A 152 -11.65 12.77 -1.20
CA SER A 152 -11.41 14.06 -1.85
C SER A 152 -11.60 15.27 -0.91
N GLU A 153 -12.63 15.25 -0.07
CA GLU A 153 -12.87 16.32 0.92
C GLU A 153 -11.80 16.37 2.01
N ALA A 154 -11.45 15.23 2.60
CA ALA A 154 -10.41 15.14 3.63
C ALA A 154 -9.03 15.54 3.08
N ARG A 155 -8.73 15.19 1.82
CA ARG A 155 -7.53 15.65 1.10
C ARG A 155 -7.54 17.18 0.96
N ALA A 156 -8.64 17.77 0.52
CA ALA A 156 -8.74 19.22 0.37
C ALA A 156 -8.52 19.97 1.71
N ARG A 157 -9.03 19.43 2.83
CA ARG A 157 -8.77 20.01 4.16
C ARG A 157 -7.30 19.87 4.58
N SER A 158 -6.70 18.71 4.32
CA SER A 158 -5.27 18.48 4.57
C SER A 158 -4.40 19.46 3.79
N ASP A 159 -4.68 19.65 2.51
CA ASP A 159 -3.95 20.57 1.63
C ASP A 159 -4.12 22.03 2.08
N ALA A 160 -5.34 22.43 2.47
CA ALA A 160 -5.61 23.75 3.00
C ALA A 160 -4.85 24.02 4.31
N ASN A 161 -4.82 23.05 5.23
CA ASN A 161 -4.05 23.15 6.47
C ASN A 161 -2.55 23.30 6.21
N LEU A 162 -1.99 22.46 5.34
CA LEU A 162 -0.57 22.52 4.97
C LEU A 162 -0.20 23.86 4.33
N LYS A 163 -1.04 24.36 3.42
CA LYS A 163 -0.84 25.66 2.79
C LYS A 163 -0.87 26.81 3.81
N ALA A 164 -1.87 26.82 4.70
CA ALA A 164 -1.98 27.85 5.73
C ALA A 164 -0.80 27.82 6.70
N TRP A 165 -0.31 26.62 7.03
CA TRP A 165 0.88 26.45 7.85
C TRP A 165 2.14 26.98 7.16
N GLU A 166 2.33 26.69 5.87
CA GLU A 166 3.44 27.21 5.07
C GLU A 166 3.44 28.74 5.02
N GLU A 167 2.28 29.35 4.80
CA GLU A 167 2.10 30.81 4.82
C GLU A 167 2.42 31.42 6.19
N ALA A 168 1.99 30.77 7.28
CA ALA A 168 2.27 31.23 8.64
C ALA A 168 3.76 31.20 8.99
N GLU A 169 4.49 30.17 8.57
CA GLU A 169 5.94 30.09 8.79
C GLU A 169 6.74 31.04 7.90
N ALA A 170 6.31 31.25 6.66
CA ALA A 170 6.88 32.28 5.81
C ALA A 170 6.68 33.68 6.44
N ALA A 171 5.49 33.96 6.99
CA ALA A 171 5.20 35.20 7.69
C ALA A 171 6.05 35.35 8.98
N LEU A 172 6.22 34.27 9.75
CA LEU A 172 7.09 34.26 10.94
C LEU A 172 8.54 34.56 10.55
N SER A 173 9.07 33.92 9.51
CA SER A 173 10.43 34.14 9.01
C SER A 173 10.63 35.59 8.55
N ALA A 174 9.65 36.16 7.83
CA ALA A 174 9.67 37.56 7.41
C ALA A 174 9.67 38.51 8.62
N ARG A 175 8.82 38.25 9.63
CA ARG A 175 8.77 39.03 10.87
C ARG A 175 10.09 39.00 11.63
N LEU A 176 10.66 37.81 11.85
CA LEU A 176 11.97 37.65 12.49
C LEU A 176 13.05 38.47 11.79
N THR A 177 13.08 38.41 10.45
CA THR A 177 14.06 39.15 9.64
C THR A 177 13.87 40.67 9.75
N SER A 178 12.63 41.15 9.82
CA SER A 178 12.31 42.58 9.85
C SER A 178 12.40 43.22 11.24
N GLU A 179 11.99 42.51 12.28
CA GLU A 179 11.86 43.02 13.65
C GLU A 179 13.13 42.75 14.48
N CYS A 180 13.89 41.69 14.15
CA CYS A 180 15.12 41.31 14.85
C CYS A 180 16.30 41.23 13.85
N PRO A 181 16.69 42.33 13.18
CA PRO A 181 17.75 42.29 12.17
C PRO A 181 19.08 41.91 12.81
N GLN A 182 19.81 40.95 12.24
CA GLN A 182 21.09 40.47 12.81
C GLN A 182 22.21 41.54 12.87
N SER A 183 22.02 42.69 12.20
CA SER A 183 22.93 43.83 12.23
C SER A 183 22.28 45.03 12.94
N GLY A 184 23.05 45.75 13.76
CA GLY A 184 22.57 46.95 14.47
C GLY A 184 22.27 46.76 15.95
N TRP A 185 22.30 45.53 16.48
CA TRP A 185 22.21 45.29 17.93
C TRP A 185 23.58 45.44 18.59
N GLY A 186 23.63 46.18 19.70
CA GLY A 186 24.87 46.34 20.48
C GLY A 186 25.28 45.07 21.25
N LYS A 187 24.38 44.08 21.38
CA LYS A 187 24.60 42.78 22.03
C LYS A 187 23.76 41.68 21.39
N THR A 188 24.35 40.51 21.13
CA THR A 188 23.69 39.32 20.55
C THR A 188 22.49 38.84 21.37
N GLU A 189 22.58 38.90 22.70
CA GLU A 189 21.50 38.49 23.64
C GLU A 189 20.18 39.25 23.41
N GLN A 190 20.24 40.50 22.92
CA GLN A 190 19.04 41.29 22.67
C GLN A 190 18.32 40.86 21.38
N ALA A 191 19.08 40.49 20.35
CA ALA A 191 18.53 39.91 19.13
C ALA A 191 17.91 38.53 19.40
N GLU A 192 18.58 37.69 20.20
CA GLU A 192 18.06 36.38 20.61
C GLU A 192 16.77 36.51 21.44
N ALA A 193 16.71 37.46 22.39
CA ALA A 193 15.50 37.71 23.16
C ALA A 193 14.33 38.22 22.30
N CYS A 194 14.62 39.07 21.30
CA CYS A 194 13.65 39.53 20.31
C CYS A 194 13.09 38.33 19.50
N GLU A 195 13.98 37.51 18.93
CA GLU A 195 13.56 36.34 18.14
C GLU A 195 12.77 35.34 18.98
N ALA A 196 13.19 35.08 20.23
CA ALA A 196 12.50 34.19 21.14
C ALA A 196 11.07 34.69 21.45
N GLY A 197 10.90 35.99 21.68
CA GLY A 197 9.58 36.59 21.91
C GLY A 197 8.65 36.45 20.70
N ILE A 198 9.15 36.66 19.48
CA ILE A 198 8.37 36.49 18.24
C ILE A 198 8.00 35.02 18.03
N ARG A 199 8.94 34.08 18.24
CA ARG A 199 8.67 32.64 18.13
C ARG A 199 7.65 32.18 19.16
N GLU A 200 7.75 32.63 20.41
CA GLU A 200 6.79 32.29 21.46
C GLU A 200 5.39 32.82 21.14
N ALA A 201 5.28 34.05 20.60
CA ALA A 201 4.00 34.61 20.19
C ALA A 201 3.33 33.85 19.02
N ALA A 202 4.12 33.22 18.15
CA ALA A 202 3.62 32.40 17.03
C ALA A 202 3.37 30.93 17.42
N ARG A 203 3.81 30.51 18.62
CA ARG A 203 3.85 29.11 19.03
C ARG A 203 2.49 28.44 19.00
N GLU A 204 1.49 29.03 19.63
CA GLU A 204 0.13 28.47 19.71
C GLU A 204 -0.46 28.26 18.32
N GLN A 205 -0.25 29.21 17.41
CA GLN A 205 -0.72 29.10 16.03
C GLN A 205 -0.06 27.93 15.29
N LEU A 206 1.27 27.79 15.40
CA LEU A 206 2.02 26.71 14.73
C LEU A 206 1.70 25.34 15.33
N GLU A 207 1.53 25.26 16.65
CA GLU A 207 1.08 24.04 17.33
C GLU A 207 -0.34 23.66 16.90
N GLY A 208 -1.23 24.63 16.68
CA GLY A 208 -2.58 24.39 16.15
C GLY A 208 -2.58 23.76 14.75
N PHE A 209 -1.70 24.22 13.85
CA PHE A 209 -1.53 23.59 12.52
C PHE A 209 -0.98 22.17 12.62
N ALA A 210 -0.03 21.93 13.53
CA ALA A 210 0.54 20.59 13.76
C ALA A 210 -0.49 19.60 14.31
N GLN A 211 -1.35 20.05 15.24
CA GLN A 211 -2.44 19.25 15.78
C GLN A 211 -3.48 18.92 14.69
N SER A 212 -3.90 19.94 13.93
CA SER A 212 -4.85 19.77 12.82
C SER A 212 -4.33 18.81 11.76
N ASP A 213 -3.03 18.88 11.43
CA ASP A 213 -2.38 17.95 10.51
C ASP A 213 -2.43 16.51 11.03
N ALA A 214 -2.12 16.30 12.31
CA ALA A 214 -2.16 14.97 12.92
C ALA A 214 -3.58 14.37 12.93
N GLU A 215 -4.60 15.19 13.20
CA GLU A 215 -6.00 14.77 13.19
C GLU A 215 -6.49 14.41 11.78
N LEU A 216 -6.26 15.29 10.80
CA LEU A 216 -6.60 15.04 9.40
C LEU A 216 -5.86 13.82 8.85
N ARG A 217 -4.61 13.60 9.27
CA ARG A 217 -3.84 12.42 8.90
C ARG A 217 -4.45 11.14 9.46
N LYS A 218 -4.88 11.16 10.71
CA LYS A 218 -5.57 10.03 11.33
C LYS A 218 -6.89 9.74 10.60
N GLU A 219 -7.67 10.76 10.29
CA GLU A 219 -8.89 10.62 9.50
C GLU A 219 -8.62 10.01 8.12
N LEU A 220 -7.59 10.45 7.42
CA LEU A 220 -7.24 9.89 6.12
C LEU A 220 -6.75 8.42 6.21
N GLN A 221 -6.04 8.04 7.29
CA GLN A 221 -5.53 6.67 7.49
C GLN A 221 -6.62 5.68 7.93
N GLU A 222 -7.51 6.12 8.83
CA GLU A 222 -8.47 5.25 9.52
C GLU A 222 -9.91 5.43 9.03
N GLY A 223 -10.21 6.52 8.33
CA GLY A 223 -11.53 6.81 7.79
C GLY A 223 -11.86 5.99 6.54
N GLY A 224 -13.11 5.54 6.43
CA GLY A 224 -13.61 4.77 5.29
C GLY A 224 -13.63 3.25 5.52
N PRO A 225 -13.96 2.47 4.49
CA PRO A 225 -13.98 1.01 4.60
C PRO A 225 -12.57 0.43 4.77
N GLU A 226 -12.44 -0.71 5.45
CA GLU A 226 -11.13 -1.38 5.71
C GLU A 226 -10.28 -1.57 4.45
N ARG A 227 -10.90 -1.91 3.31
CA ARG A 227 -10.22 -2.06 2.01
C ARG A 227 -9.52 -0.78 1.53
N CYS A 228 -9.96 0.36 2.04
CA CYS A 228 -9.40 1.66 1.73
C CYS A 228 -8.43 2.12 2.79
N ARG A 229 -8.00 1.31 3.76
CA ARG A 229 -7.03 1.77 4.76
C ARG A 229 -5.76 2.31 4.10
N LEU A 230 -5.40 3.55 4.43
CA LEU A 230 -4.25 4.23 3.85
C LEU A 230 -3.06 4.11 4.81
N HIS A 231 -1.90 3.76 4.26
CA HIS A 231 -0.67 3.57 5.02
C HIS A 231 0.41 4.56 4.57
N GLY A 232 1.38 4.88 5.44
CA GLY A 232 2.44 5.84 5.12
C GLY A 232 2.04 7.30 5.34
N GLY A 233 2.73 8.21 4.65
CA GLY A 233 2.46 9.65 4.73
C GLY A 233 3.06 10.37 5.94
N ASP A 234 3.87 9.66 6.74
CA ASP A 234 4.55 10.26 7.89
C ASP A 234 5.51 11.38 7.45
N LEU A 235 5.68 12.38 8.31
CA LEU A 235 6.70 13.41 8.12
C LEU A 235 8.08 12.76 8.08
N VAL A 236 8.92 13.27 7.19
CA VAL A 236 10.35 12.96 7.23
C VAL A 236 10.94 13.64 8.47
N PRO A 237 11.69 12.93 9.32
CA PRO A 237 12.32 13.52 10.50
C PRO A 237 13.32 14.63 10.15
#